data_AF-A0A7L9QCT7-F1
#
_entry.id   AF-A0A7L9QCT7-F1
#
_cell.length_a   1.000
_cell.length_b   1.000
_cell.length_c   1.000
_cell.angle_alpha   90.00
_cell.angle_beta   90.00
_cell.angle_gamma   90.00
#
_symmetry.space_group_name_H-M   'P 1'
#
loop_
_entity.id
_entity.type
_entity.pdbx_description
1 polymer ?
#
loop_
_entity_poly.entity_id
_entity_poly.type
_entity_poly.pdbx_seq_one_letter_code
_entity_poly.pdbx_strand_id
1 'polypeptide(L)'
;MAAGDDVLFDIDWQGTQELAAKMRRDLVTVFILPPTAAELKRRLTQRAADSPEVIAGRMAKAGSEMSHFAEYDYVLVNSDLAASIATVRAILTAERQRRERIVGLVDFVRGLQSEG
;
A
#
# COMPACT_ATOMS: atom_id res chain seq x y z
N MET A 1 -4.76 -1.18 -20.83
CA MET A 1 -3.57 -0.31 -20.65
C MET A 1 -2.38 -1.13 -21.14
N ALA A 2 -1.64 -0.64 -22.13
CA ALA A 2 -0.64 -1.41 -22.90
C ALA A 2 0.81 -0.93 -22.67
N ALA A 3 1.03 -0.12 -21.64
CA ALA A 3 2.34 0.17 -21.08
C ALA A 3 2.27 -0.21 -19.60
N GLY A 4 3.29 -0.90 -19.09
CA GLY A 4 3.38 -1.36 -17.69
C GLY A 4 3.59 -0.22 -16.70
N ASP A 5 2.70 0.77 -16.72
CA ASP A 5 2.72 1.91 -15.84
C ASP A 5 2.08 1.54 -14.50
N ASP A 6 2.80 1.77 -13.41
CA ASP A 6 2.25 1.60 -12.07
C ASP A 6 1.39 2.82 -11.69
N VAL A 7 0.18 2.54 -11.24
CA VAL A 7 -0.75 3.57 -10.75
C VAL A 7 -0.78 3.52 -9.24
N LEU A 8 -0.43 4.64 -8.60
CA LEU A 8 -0.54 4.81 -7.16
C LEU A 8 -1.91 5.41 -6.81
N PHE A 9 -2.66 4.73 -5.95
CA PHE A 9 -3.93 5.20 -5.41
C PHE A 9 -3.75 5.59 -3.93
N ASP A 10 -4.21 6.78 -3.55
CA ASP A 10 -4.38 7.21 -2.15
C ASP A 10 -5.88 7.14 -1.82
N ILE A 11 -6.31 6.02 -1.26
CA ILE A 11 -7.72 5.70 -0.97
C ILE A 11 -7.85 5.11 0.43
N ASP A 12 -9.04 5.20 1.02
CA ASP A 12 -9.32 4.60 2.33
C ASP A 12 -9.48 3.06 2.25
N TRP A 13 -9.71 2.44 3.41
CA TRP A 13 -9.86 0.99 3.51
C TRP A 13 -11.07 0.45 2.73
N GLN A 14 -12.16 1.24 2.62
CA GLN A 14 -13.36 0.85 1.88
C GLN A 14 -13.08 0.82 0.38
N GLY A 15 -12.46 1.88 -0.16
CA GLY A 15 -12.03 1.91 -1.55
C GLY A 15 -11.01 0.81 -1.86
N THR A 16 -10.12 0.50 -0.91
CA THR A 16 -9.15 -0.60 -1.04
C THR A 16 -9.86 -1.95 -1.16
N GLN A 17 -10.87 -2.22 -0.33
CA GLN A 17 -11.65 -3.46 -0.41
C GLN A 17 -12.39 -3.58 -1.75
N GLU A 18 -12.98 -2.49 -2.25
CA GLU A 18 -13.67 -2.51 -3.54
C GLU A 18 -12.73 -2.81 -4.72
N LEU A 19 -11.52 -2.23 -4.71
CA LEU A 19 -10.49 -2.55 -5.71
C LEU A 19 -10.01 -3.99 -5.57
N ALA A 20 -9.77 -4.45 -4.34
CA ALA A 20 -9.36 -5.82 -4.08
C ALA A 20 -10.39 -6.82 -4.63
N ALA A 21 -11.68 -6.55 -4.47
CA ALA A 21 -12.75 -7.39 -5.01
C ALA A 21 -12.73 -7.50 -6.55
N LYS A 22 -12.28 -6.45 -7.26
CA LYS A 22 -12.28 -6.38 -8.73
C LYS A 22 -10.97 -6.84 -9.37
N MET A 23 -9.83 -6.59 -8.73
CA MET A 23 -8.51 -6.72 -9.34
C MET A 23 -7.43 -7.21 -8.36
N ARG A 24 -7.77 -8.15 -7.46
CA ARG A 24 -6.86 -8.66 -6.41
C ARG A 24 -5.48 -9.08 -6.90
N ARG A 25 -5.42 -9.70 -8.09
CA ARG A 25 -4.18 -10.26 -8.66
C ARG A 25 -3.21 -9.18 -9.13
N ASP A 26 -3.74 -8.03 -9.54
CA ASP A 26 -2.96 -6.92 -10.06
C ASP A 26 -2.74 -5.82 -9.01
N LEU A 27 -3.46 -5.89 -7.89
CA LEU A 27 -3.36 -4.94 -6.77
C LEU A 27 -2.25 -5.35 -5.78
N VAL A 28 -1.49 -4.35 -5.33
CA VAL A 28 -0.57 -4.44 -4.20
C VAL A 28 -1.02 -3.40 -3.20
N THR A 29 -1.28 -3.81 -1.97
CA THR A 29 -1.82 -2.94 -0.92
C THR A 29 -0.76 -2.70 0.17
N VAL A 30 -0.53 -1.42 0.49
CA VAL A 30 0.44 -1.01 1.53
C VAL A 30 -0.27 -0.12 2.54
N PHE A 31 -0.36 -0.58 3.79
CA PHE A 31 -0.93 0.19 4.89
C PHE A 31 0.17 0.99 5.60
N ILE A 32 0.00 2.30 5.75
CA ILE A 32 1.01 3.17 6.38
C ILE A 32 0.57 3.58 7.78
N LEU A 33 1.33 3.12 8.77
CA LEU A 33 1.14 3.43 10.18
C LEU A 33 2.06 4.57 10.64
N PRO A 34 1.59 5.47 11.53
CA PRO A 34 2.48 6.30 12.30
C PRO A 34 3.24 5.46 13.34
N PRO A 35 4.42 5.90 13.82
CA PRO A 35 5.20 5.16 14.81
C PRO A 35 4.54 5.14 16.18
N THR A 36 3.72 6.14 16.50
CA THR A 36 3.02 6.24 17.78
C THR A 36 1.66 6.94 17.61
N ALA A 37 0.74 6.70 18.55
CA ALA A 37 -0.53 7.42 18.61
C ALA A 37 -0.34 8.93 18.87
N ALA A 38 0.71 9.31 19.59
CA ALA A 38 1.06 10.71 19.81
C ALA A 38 1.47 11.40 18.50
N GLU A 39 2.24 10.71 17.66
CA GLU A 39 2.61 11.20 16.33
C GLU A 39 1.39 11.32 15.40
N LEU A 40 0.47 10.35 15.45
CA LEU A 40 -0.80 10.42 14.74
C LEU A 40 -1.58 11.68 15.13
N LYS A 41 -1.76 11.90 16.44
CA LYS A 41 -2.44 13.08 16.97
C LYS A 41 -1.75 14.36 16.49
N ARG A 42 -0.42 14.42 16.58
CA ARG A 42 0.37 15.57 16.09
C ARG A 42 0.10 15.86 14.62
N ARG A 43 0.12 14.84 13.75
CA ARG A 43 -0.14 14.98 12.30
C ARG A 43 -1.57 15.44 12.02
N LEU A 44 -2.57 14.92 12.75
CA LEU A 44 -3.97 15.34 12.62
C LEU A 44 -4.17 16.79 13.08
N THR A 45 -3.52 17.21 14.17
CA THR A 45 -3.56 18.60 14.65
C THR A 45 -2.83 19.56 13.73
N GLN A 46 -1.73 19.14 13.08
CA GLN A 46 -0.98 20.03 12.17
C GLN A 46 -1.69 20.26 10.84
N ARG A 47 -2.50 19.32 10.38
CA ARG A 47 -3.22 19.46 9.10
C ARG A 47 -4.43 20.38 9.18
N ALA A 48 -4.95 20.69 10.36
CA ALA A 48 -6.13 21.52 10.50
C ALA A 48 -6.16 22.25 11.84
N ALA A 49 -6.58 23.52 11.84
CA ALA A 49 -6.87 24.31 13.04
C ALA A 49 -8.19 23.84 13.70
N ASP A 50 -8.29 22.53 13.96
CA ASP A 50 -9.49 21.87 14.46
C ASP A 50 -9.60 22.00 15.97
N SER A 51 -10.83 22.05 16.48
CA SER A 51 -11.09 22.03 17.92
C SER A 51 -10.67 20.68 18.54
N PRO A 52 -10.42 20.64 19.86
CA PRO A 52 -10.12 19.39 20.57
C PRO A 52 -11.17 18.29 20.35
N GLU A 53 -12.47 18.61 20.23
CA GLU A 53 -13.51 17.61 19.96
C GLU A 53 -13.36 16.97 18.56
N VAL A 54 -13.05 17.78 17.55
CA VAL A 54 -12.84 17.30 16.18
C VAL A 54 -11.62 16.38 16.11
N ILE A 55 -10.54 16.74 16.80
CA ILE A 55 -9.33 15.89 16.89
C ILE A 55 -9.65 14.55 17.57
N ALA A 56 -10.44 14.56 18.65
CA ALA A 56 -10.84 13.34 19.34
C ALA A 56 -11.66 12.40 18.42
N GLY A 57 -12.62 12.96 17.67
CA GLY A 57 -13.40 12.20 16.69
C GLY A 57 -12.55 11.59 15.58
N ARG A 58 -11.57 12.34 15.05
CA ARG A 58 -10.63 11.84 14.04
C ARG A 58 -9.69 10.78 14.59
N MET A 59 -9.22 10.92 15.83
CA MET A 59 -8.42 9.88 16.49
C MET A 59 -9.19 8.57 16.65
N ALA A 60 -10.47 8.65 17.06
CA ALA A 60 -11.32 7.48 17.17
C ALA A 60 -11.55 6.81 15.80
N LYS A 61 -11.82 7.61 14.77
CA LYS A 61 -11.95 7.13 13.38
C LYS A 61 -10.66 6.45 12.91
N ALA A 62 -9.51 7.08 13.08
CA ALA A 62 -8.23 6.51 12.70
C ALA A 62 -7.93 5.19 13.43
N GLY A 63 -8.30 5.08 14.72
CA GLY A 63 -8.19 3.82 15.47
C GLY A 63 -9.06 2.70 14.88
N SER A 64 -10.28 3.01 14.45
CA SER A 64 -11.16 2.06 13.75
C SER A 64 -10.62 1.70 12.36
N GLU A 65 -10.04 2.64 11.62
CA GLU A 65 -9.45 2.34 10.31
C GLU A 65 -8.21 1.44 10.46
N MET A 66 -7.41 1.68 11.50
CA MET A 66 -6.22 0.90 11.79
C MET A 66 -6.54 -0.57 12.06
N SER A 67 -7.73 -0.97 12.53
CA SER A 67 -8.05 -2.39 12.73
C SER A 67 -8.13 -3.21 11.44
N HIS A 68 -8.23 -2.56 10.27
CA HIS A 68 -8.25 -3.21 8.97
C HIS A 68 -6.85 -3.53 8.40
N PHE A 69 -5.77 -3.25 9.14
CA PHE A 69 -4.40 -3.46 8.66
C PHE A 69 -4.13 -4.89 8.18
N ALA A 70 -4.81 -5.89 8.75
CA ALA A 70 -4.62 -7.30 8.44
C ALA A 70 -5.07 -7.68 7.02
N GLU A 71 -5.81 -6.81 6.35
CA GLU A 71 -6.30 -7.01 4.99
C GLU A 71 -5.28 -6.61 3.91
N TYR A 72 -4.20 -5.92 4.31
CA TYR A 72 -3.18 -5.38 3.40
C TYR A 72 -2.02 -6.36 3.22
N ASP A 73 -1.40 -6.33 2.04
CA ASP A 73 -0.23 -7.16 1.71
C ASP A 73 1.01 -6.75 2.52
N TYR A 74 1.14 -5.46 2.81
CA TYR A 74 2.26 -4.88 3.55
C TYR A 74 1.78 -3.85 4.58
N VAL A 75 2.46 -3.80 5.72
CA VAL A 75 2.30 -2.75 6.73
C VAL A 75 3.62 -2.03 6.93
N LEU A 76 3.61 -0.70 6.83
CA LEU A 76 4.78 0.14 6.92
C LEU A 76 4.63 1.14 8.07
N VAL A 77 5.53 1.09 9.05
CA VAL A 77 5.57 2.08 10.14
C VAL A 77 6.45 3.25 9.70
N ASN A 78 5.83 4.40 9.42
CA ASN A 78 6.48 5.60 8.92
C ASN A 78 7.05 6.47 10.06
N SER A 79 8.17 6.01 10.62
CA SER A 79 9.02 6.76 11.57
C SER A 79 9.98 7.73 10.86
N ASP A 80 10.48 7.35 9.69
CA ASP A 80 11.37 8.14 8.83
C ASP A 80 10.86 8.11 7.38
N LEU A 81 10.75 9.30 6.77
CA LEU A 81 10.18 9.44 5.43
C LEU A 81 11.09 8.80 4.36
N ALA A 82 12.40 8.99 4.47
CA ALA A 82 13.34 8.47 3.47
C ALA A 82 13.38 6.93 3.47
N ALA A 83 13.43 6.32 4.66
CA ALA A 83 13.32 4.89 4.85
C ALA A 83 11.98 4.35 4.33
N SER A 84 10.87 5.03 4.65
CA SER A 84 9.53 4.65 4.19
C SER A 84 9.44 4.61 2.67
N ILE A 85 9.98 5.64 2.00
CA ILE A 85 10.05 5.70 0.52
C ILE A 85 10.91 4.56 -0.02
N ALA A 86 12.07 4.30 0.59
CA ALA A 86 12.96 3.22 0.16
C ALA A 86 12.26 1.85 0.26
N THR A 87 11.53 1.59 1.35
CA THR A 87 10.75 0.36 1.53
C THR A 87 9.62 0.23 0.51
N VAL A 88 8.86 1.30 0.24
CA VAL A 88 7.81 1.25 -0.80
C VAL A 88 8.39 0.97 -2.18
N ARG A 89 9.54 1.56 -2.52
CA ARG A 89 10.25 1.25 -3.79
C ARG A 89 10.72 -0.20 -3.84
N ALA A 90 11.17 -0.75 -2.72
CA ALA A 90 11.57 -2.16 -2.63
C ALA A 90 10.37 -3.09 -2.82
N ILE A 91 9.23 -2.80 -2.19
CA ILE A 91 7.96 -3.52 -2.39
C ILE A 91 7.56 -3.49 -3.86
N LEU A 92 7.52 -2.31 -4.47
CA LEU A 92 7.17 -2.17 -5.89
C LEU A 92 8.09 -2.99 -6.80
N THR A 93 9.40 -2.96 -6.52
CA THR A 93 10.39 -3.73 -7.29
C THR A 93 10.15 -5.23 -7.13
N ALA A 94 9.90 -5.72 -5.91
CA ALA A 94 9.63 -7.13 -5.66
C ALA A 94 8.33 -7.59 -6.35
N GLU A 95 7.29 -6.77 -6.28
CA GLU A 95 5.98 -7.09 -6.87
C GLU A 95 6.06 -7.21 -8.39
N ARG A 96 6.81 -6.32 -9.07
CA ARG A 96 7.06 -6.43 -10.51
C ARG A 96 7.79 -7.72 -10.92
N GLN A 97 8.52 -8.35 -10.00
CA GLN A 97 9.26 -9.61 -10.26
C GLN A 97 8.44 -10.86 -9.92
N ARG A 98 7.20 -10.73 -9.41
CA ARG A 98 6.36 -11.90 -9.16
C ARG A 98 6.14 -12.66 -10.46
N ARG A 99 6.41 -13.97 -10.44
CA ARG A 99 6.25 -14.89 -11.58
C ARG A 99 4.91 -14.71 -12.32
N GLU A 100 3.82 -14.52 -11.58
CA GLU A 100 2.48 -14.35 -12.14
C GLU A 100 2.26 -13.04 -12.91
N ARG A 101 3.13 -12.05 -12.72
CA ARG A 101 3.10 -10.73 -13.39
C ARG A 101 4.07 -10.63 -14.57
N ILE A 102 4.93 -11.62 -14.78
CA ILE A 102 5.88 -11.65 -15.90
C ILE A 102 5.17 -12.19 -17.15
N VAL A 103 4.83 -11.29 -18.07
CA VAL A 103 4.19 -11.62 -19.35
C VAL A 103 5.13 -12.45 -20.23
N GLY A 104 4.63 -13.52 -20.83
CA GLY A 104 5.40 -14.35 -21.77
C GLY A 104 6.43 -15.29 -21.12
N LEU A 105 6.49 -15.37 -19.79
CA LEU A 105 7.48 -16.19 -19.07
C LEU A 105 7.41 -17.67 -19.46
N VAL A 106 6.21 -18.22 -19.64
CA VAL A 106 6.04 -19.64 -19.99
C VAL A 106 6.62 -19.94 -21.37
N ASP A 107 6.35 -19.08 -22.36
CA ASP A 107 6.84 -19.26 -23.72
C ASP A 107 8.36 -19.06 -23.78
N PHE A 108 8.89 -18.09 -23.02
CA PHE A 108 10.33 -17.90 -22.86
C PHE A 108 11.02 -19.14 -22.30
N VAL A 109 10.49 -19.74 -21.22
CA VAL A 109 11.05 -20.95 -20.61
C VAL A 109 10.98 -22.15 -21.57
N ARG A 110 9.88 -22.30 -22.32
CA ARG A 110 9.75 -23.35 -23.34
C ARG A 110 10.77 -23.20 -24.45
N GLY A 111 11.04 -21.97 -24.89
CA GLY A 111 12.09 -21.66 -25.87
C GLY A 111 13.45 -22.17 -25.40
N LEU A 112 13.86 -21.80 -24.19
CA LEU A 112 15.13 -22.25 -23.59
C LEU A 112 15.27 -23.77 -23.52
N GLN A 113 14.18 -24.50 -23.26
CA GLN A 113 14.19 -25.96 -23.19
C GLN A 113 14.32 -26.63 -24.56
N SER A 114 13.99 -25.93 -25.65
CA SER A 114 14.07 -26.44 -27.02
C SER A 114 15.41 -26.15 -27.73
N GLU A 115 16.27 -25.34 -27.11
CA GLU A 115 17.60 -24.98 -27.61
C GLU A 115 18.69 -25.99 -27.25
N GLY A 116 18.40 -26.97 -26.39
CA GLY A 116 19.30 -28.06 -25.98
C GLY A 116 18.84 -29.43 -26.50
#